data_AF-A7UV88-F1
#
_entry.id   AF-A7UV88-F1
#
_cell.length_a   1.000
_cell.length_b   1.000
_cell.length_c   1.000
_cell.angle_alpha   90.00
_cell.angle_beta   90.00
_cell.angle_gamma   90.00
#
_symmetry.space_group_name_H-M   'P 1'
#
loop_
_entity.id
_entity.type
_entity.pdbx_description
1 polymer ?
#
loop_
_entity_poly.entity_id
_entity_poly.type
_entity_poly.pdbx_seq_one_letter_code
_entity_poly.pdbx_strand_id
1 'polypeptide(L)'
;FICSAMRSLWMAIALQLCSTYVVCIKVTFESFEQTNGEDILLCNLRVRKFNRTATVLNGTIHLFREARNDVQYKVDMFYSRLGNQQYNHLPMKLPFSGVCDFINNMYTVFEEFTEMITNLP
;
A
#
# COMPACT_ATOMS: atom_id res chain seq x y z
N PHE A 1 14.29 -41.48 -25.49
CA PHE A 1 14.93 -40.38 -24.73
C PHE A 1 14.41 -39.00 -25.12
N ILE A 2 14.38 -38.63 -26.41
CA ILE A 2 13.91 -37.30 -26.90
C ILE A 2 12.45 -36.96 -26.49
N CYS A 3 11.53 -37.93 -26.54
CA CYS A 3 10.12 -37.71 -26.21
C CYS A 3 9.86 -37.44 -24.70
N SER A 4 10.71 -37.96 -23.81
CA SER A 4 10.63 -37.72 -22.37
C SER A 4 11.18 -36.34 -21.97
N ALA A 5 12.24 -35.90 -22.65
CA ALA A 5 12.80 -34.55 -22.50
C ALA A 5 11.81 -33.46 -22.95
N MET A 6 11.06 -33.71 -24.03
CA MET A 6 10.06 -32.77 -24.52
C MET A 6 8.88 -32.62 -23.54
N ARG A 7 8.38 -33.72 -22.96
CA ARG A 7 7.33 -33.67 -21.93
C ARG A 7 7.76 -32.94 -20.66
N SER A 8 8.99 -33.14 -20.21
CA SER A 8 9.53 -32.44 -19.03
C SER A 8 9.72 -30.94 -19.27
N LEU A 9 10.12 -30.54 -20.50
CA LEU A 9 10.21 -29.14 -20.89
C LEU A 9 8.83 -28.44 -20.87
N TRP A 10 7.79 -29.09 -21.42
CA TRP A 10 6.42 -28.57 -21.41
C TRP A 10 5.86 -28.42 -20.00
N MET A 11 6.13 -29.38 -19.11
CA MET A 11 5.73 -29.29 -17.70
C MET A 11 6.42 -28.13 -16.97
N ALA A 12 7.71 -27.90 -17.24
CA ALA A 12 8.45 -26.78 -16.64
C ALA A 12 7.90 -25.42 -17.10
N ILE A 13 7.61 -25.26 -18.40
CA ILE A 13 7.03 -24.03 -18.95
C ILE A 13 5.63 -23.76 -18.36
N ALA A 14 4.79 -24.79 -18.26
CA ALA A 14 3.46 -24.66 -17.67
C ALA A 14 3.52 -24.26 -16.18
N LEU A 15 4.48 -24.81 -15.43
CA LEU A 15 4.69 -24.47 -14.02
C LEU A 15 5.17 -23.02 -13.85
N GLN A 16 6.10 -22.58 -14.70
CA GLN A 16 6.62 -21.20 -14.70
C GLN A 16 5.51 -20.19 -14.99
N LEU A 17 4.68 -20.46 -16.00
CA LEU A 17 3.53 -19.63 -16.35
C LEU A 17 2.51 -19.60 -15.20
N CYS A 18 2.18 -20.75 -14.60
CA CYS A 18 1.25 -20.82 -13.48
C CYS A 18 1.73 -20.01 -12.26
N SER A 19 3.02 -20.06 -11.94
CA SER A 19 3.62 -19.30 -10.85
C SER A 19 3.48 -17.78 -11.02
N THR A 20 3.52 -17.26 -12.25
CA THR A 20 3.44 -15.82 -12.50
C THR A 20 2.06 -15.21 -12.28
N TYR A 21 0.98 -16.01 -12.33
CA TYR A 21 -0.39 -15.50 -12.18
C TYR A 21 -0.85 -15.32 -10.72
N VAL A 22 -0.16 -15.93 -9.75
CA VAL A 22 -0.71 -16.05 -8.37
C VAL A 22 -0.43 -14.81 -7.50
N VAL A 23 0.45 -13.89 -7.91
CA VAL A 23 0.88 -12.77 -7.04
C VAL A 23 0.35 -11.43 -7.52
N CYS A 24 -0.97 -11.24 -7.40
CA CYS A 24 -1.56 -9.90 -7.51
C CYS A 24 -2.32 -9.57 -6.21
N ILE A 25 -1.75 -8.69 -5.39
CA ILE A 25 -2.45 -8.11 -4.25
C ILE A 25 -3.43 -7.07 -4.81
N LYS A 26 -4.74 -7.34 -4.66
CA LYS A 26 -5.77 -6.39 -5.04
C LYS A 26 -6.13 -5.52 -3.84
N VAL A 27 -5.77 -4.25 -3.91
CA VAL A 27 -6.13 -3.23 -2.91
C VAL A 27 -7.31 -2.42 -3.44
N THR A 28 -8.34 -2.26 -2.62
CA THR A 28 -9.51 -1.42 -2.93
C THR A 28 -9.86 -0.57 -1.73
N PHE A 29 -10.03 0.73 -1.94
CA PHE A 29 -10.53 1.64 -0.91
C PHE A 29 -12.05 1.46 -0.75
N GLU A 30 -12.50 1.41 0.49
CA GLU A 30 -13.92 1.30 0.87
C GLU A 30 -14.39 2.60 1.53
N SER A 31 -13.76 2.98 2.64
CA SER A 31 -14.01 4.23 3.36
C SER A 31 -12.71 4.88 3.81
N PHE A 32 -12.79 6.19 4.07
CA PHE A 32 -11.74 6.95 4.73
C PHE A 32 -12.43 7.86 5.75
N GLU A 33 -11.99 7.79 7.00
CA GLU A 33 -12.53 8.58 8.10
C GLU A 33 -11.39 9.16 8.90
N GLN A 34 -11.46 10.47 9.16
CA GLN A 34 -10.58 11.14 10.09
C GLN A 34 -11.31 11.24 11.42
N THR A 35 -10.73 10.65 12.47
CA THR A 35 -11.31 10.72 13.81
C THR A 35 -10.86 11.96 14.57
N ASN A 36 -9.58 12.32 14.48
CA ASN A 36 -8.95 13.39 15.25
C ASN A 36 -7.94 14.19 14.39
N GLY A 37 -7.43 15.30 14.94
CA GLY A 37 -6.28 16.03 14.37
C GLY A 37 -6.60 17.04 13.27
N GLU A 38 -7.86 17.46 13.15
CA GLU A 38 -8.31 18.46 12.17
C GLU A 38 -7.63 19.82 12.34
N ASP A 39 -7.09 20.10 13.54
CA ASP A 39 -6.34 21.30 13.89
C ASP A 39 -4.91 21.33 13.31
N ILE A 40 -4.36 20.16 12.97
CA ILE A 40 -3.03 20.02 12.37
C ILE A 40 -3.17 19.77 10.86
N LEU A 41 -4.03 18.83 10.50
CA LEU A 41 -4.21 18.36 9.13
C LEU A 41 -5.68 18.00 8.90
N LEU A 42 -6.31 18.64 7.92
CA LEU A 42 -7.70 18.37 7.56
C LEU A 42 -7.78 17.63 6.23
N CYS A 43 -8.19 16.36 6.28
CA CYS A 43 -8.38 15.49 5.13
C CYS A 43 -9.84 15.47 4.69
N ASN A 44 -10.21 16.30 3.71
CA ASN A 44 -11.51 16.22 3.04
C ASN A 44 -11.46 15.21 1.90
N LEU A 45 -11.17 13.95 2.22
CA LEU A 45 -11.02 12.85 1.26
C LEU A 45 -12.29 12.00 1.17
N ARG A 46 -12.69 11.64 -0.04
CA ARG A 46 -13.82 10.75 -0.30
C ARG A 46 -13.43 9.64 -1.26
N VAL A 47 -13.75 8.41 -0.88
CA VAL A 47 -13.63 7.24 -1.76
C VAL A 47 -14.67 7.33 -2.87
N ARG A 48 -14.22 7.16 -4.12
CA ARG A 48 -15.05 7.15 -5.33
C ARG A 48 -14.71 5.96 -6.20
N LYS A 49 -15.68 5.50 -6.97
CA LYS A 49 -15.47 4.47 -7.99
C LYS A 49 -14.99 5.13 -9.27
N PHE A 50 -13.78 4.79 -9.73
CA PHE A 50 -13.25 5.29 -10.99
C PHE A 50 -13.71 4.41 -12.16
N ASN A 51 -13.63 3.08 -12.01
CA ASN A 51 -14.12 2.13 -12.98
C ASN A 51 -14.70 0.86 -12.29
N ARG A 52 -15.04 -0.19 -13.06
CA ARG A 52 -15.62 -1.42 -12.49
C ARG A 52 -14.73 -2.12 -11.45
N THR A 53 -13.42 -1.95 -11.50
CA THR A 53 -12.43 -2.66 -10.66
C THR A 53 -11.55 -1.76 -9.80
N ALA A 54 -11.58 -0.45 -10.00
CA ALA A 54 -10.73 0.53 -9.33
C ALA A 54 -11.57 1.57 -8.57
N THR A 55 -11.22 1.74 -7.29
CA THR A 55 -11.66 2.85 -6.45
C THR A 55 -10.50 3.82 -6.24
N VAL A 56 -10.82 5.09 -6.11
CA VAL A 56 -9.87 6.20 -5.97
C VAL A 56 -10.28 7.07 -4.80
N LEU A 57 -9.31 7.66 -4.13
CA LEU A 57 -9.53 8.73 -3.16
C LEU A 57 -9.55 10.06 -3.90
N ASN A 58 -10.63 10.82 -3.77
CA ASN A 58 -10.77 12.16 -4.32
C ASN A 58 -11.04 13.14 -3.20
N GLY A 59 -10.27 14.21 -3.12
CA GLY A 59 -10.44 15.23 -2.12
C GLY A 59 -9.25 16.16 -1.99
N THR A 60 -9.27 16.99 -0.95
CA THR A 60 -8.19 17.92 -0.62
C THR A 60 -7.66 17.64 0.78
N ILE A 61 -6.35 17.76 0.94
CA ILE A 61 -5.66 17.69 2.23
C ILE A 61 -5.14 19.08 2.53
N HIS A 62 -5.53 19.65 3.67
CA HIS A 62 -5.05 20.94 4.15
C HIS A 62 -4.10 20.73 5.31
N LEU A 63 -2.87 21.21 5.17
CA LEU A 63 -1.87 21.19 6.23
C LEU A 63 -1.85 22.58 6.89
N PHE A 64 -2.23 22.68 8.17
CA PHE A 64 -2.30 23.97 8.87
C PHE A 64 -1.02 24.31 9.63
N ARG A 65 -0.19 23.32 9.93
CA ARG A 65 1.12 23.50 10.57
C ARG A 65 2.24 23.01 9.67
N GLU A 66 3.39 23.68 9.72
CA GLU A 66 4.59 23.18 9.07
C GLU A 66 4.94 21.78 9.59
N ALA A 67 5.15 20.84 8.68
CA ALA A 67 5.58 19.48 9.01
C ALA A 67 7.07 19.50 9.38
N ARG A 68 7.36 19.72 10.66
CA ARG A 68 8.72 19.60 11.23
C ARG A 68 8.86 18.23 11.92
N ASN A 69 10.08 17.89 12.34
CA ASN A 69 10.37 16.62 13.02
C ASN A 69 9.77 16.50 14.45
N ASP A 70 9.07 17.52 14.92
CA ASP A 70 8.27 17.45 16.15
C ASP A 70 6.98 16.63 15.97
N VAL A 71 6.43 16.60 14.76
CA VAL A 71 5.27 15.77 14.42
C VAL A 71 5.75 14.35 14.09
N GLN A 72 5.28 13.37 14.85
CA GLN A 72 5.62 11.96 14.67
C GLN A 72 4.48 11.23 13.96
N TYR A 73 4.82 10.44 12.93
CA TYR A 73 3.87 9.59 12.22
C TYR A 73 3.98 8.14 12.66
N LYS A 74 2.82 7.49 12.81
CA LYS A 74 2.68 6.06 13.05
C LYS A 74 1.65 5.50 12.09
N VAL A 75 1.96 4.39 11.45
CA VAL A 75 1.02 3.67 10.59
C VAL A 75 0.84 2.26 11.15
N ASP A 76 -0.36 1.97 11.63
CA ASP A 76 -0.77 0.63 12.04
C ASP A 76 -1.68 0.03 10.97
N MET A 77 -1.31 -1.12 10.44
CA MET A 77 -2.09 -1.83 9.42
C MET A 77 -2.74 -3.06 10.03
N PHE A 78 -3.98 -3.33 9.66
CA PHE A 78 -4.69 -4.52 10.10
C PHE A 78 -5.31 -5.24 8.90
N TYR A 79 -5.38 -6.57 8.96
CA TYR A 79 -5.92 -7.39 7.87
C TYR A 79 -6.90 -8.45 8.39
N SER A 80 -7.92 -8.76 7.61
CA SER A 80 -8.85 -9.86 7.87
C SER A 80 -8.67 -10.97 6.84
N ARG A 81 -8.43 -12.21 7.29
CA ARG A 81 -8.27 -13.38 6.40
C ARG A 81 -9.60 -13.86 5.81
N LEU A 82 -10.68 -13.69 6.57
CA LEU A 82 -12.01 -14.25 6.27
C LEU A 82 -13.00 -13.17 5.84
N GLY A 83 -12.59 -11.90 5.77
CA GLY A 83 -13.48 -10.78 5.43
C GLY A 83 -14.56 -10.51 6.48
N ASN A 84 -14.37 -11.01 7.70
CA ASN A 84 -15.22 -10.70 8.85
C ASN A 84 -14.67 -9.46 9.59
N GLN A 85 -15.45 -8.93 10.55
CA GLN A 85 -15.06 -7.77 11.37
C GLN A 85 -13.95 -8.07 12.40
N GLN A 86 -13.20 -9.16 12.23
CA GLN A 86 -12.05 -9.49 13.05
C GLN A 86 -10.79 -9.22 12.25
N TYR A 87 -10.00 -8.26 12.73
CA TYR A 87 -8.78 -7.82 12.08
C TYR A 87 -7.56 -8.17 12.95
N ASN A 88 -6.55 -8.76 12.32
CA ASN A 88 -5.27 -9.02 12.95
C ASN A 88 -4.30 -7.90 12.63
N HIS A 89 -3.51 -7.48 13.62
CA HIS A 89 -2.44 -6.51 13.39
C HIS A 89 -1.41 -7.09 12.42
N LEU A 90 -1.11 -6.35 11.36
CA LEU A 90 -0.06 -6.65 10.41
C LEU A 90 1.19 -5.88 10.82
N PRO A 91 2.24 -6.55 11.33
CA PRO A 91 3.47 -5.87 11.70
C PRO A 91 4.23 -5.44 10.45
N MET A 92 4.00 -4.20 10.01
CA MET A 92 4.82 -3.55 8.99
C MET A 92 6.07 -2.94 9.62
N LYS A 93 7.18 -2.96 8.89
CA LYS A 93 8.46 -2.35 9.29
C LYS A 93 8.48 -0.84 8.97
N LEU A 94 7.45 -0.11 9.36
CA LEU A 94 7.41 1.34 9.20
C LEU A 94 7.92 2.01 10.49
N PRO A 95 8.88 2.95 10.41
CA PRO A 95 9.45 3.57 11.60
C PRO A 95 8.45 4.53 12.24
N PHE A 96 8.37 4.52 13.57
CA PHE A 96 7.75 5.59 14.32
C PHE A 96 8.78 6.71 14.50
N SER A 97 8.69 7.75 13.69
CA SER A 97 9.69 8.83 13.63
C SER A 97 9.06 10.16 13.22
N GLY A 98 9.83 11.24 13.37
CA GLY A 98 9.45 12.57 12.89
C GLY A 98 9.23 12.58 11.37
N VAL A 99 8.43 13.53 10.87
CA VAL A 99 8.01 13.56 9.45
C VAL A 99 9.17 13.48 8.46
N CYS A 100 10.21 14.28 8.64
CA CYS A 100 11.33 14.32 7.69
C CYS A 100 12.12 13.00 7.71
N ASP A 101 12.34 12.45 8.91
CA ASP A 101 13.06 11.19 9.07
C ASP A 101 12.24 10.02 8.51
N PHE A 102 10.92 10.06 8.67
CA PHE A 102 9.99 9.09 8.09
C PHE A 102 10.04 9.10 6.57
N ILE A 103 9.94 10.28 5.94
CA ILE A 103 10.01 10.43 4.48
C ILE A 103 11.38 9.97 3.94
N ASN A 104 12.48 10.38 4.59
CA ASN A 104 13.83 9.89 4.25
C ASN A 104 13.93 8.36 4.37
N ASN A 105 13.32 7.77 5.39
CA ASN A 105 13.28 6.32 5.54
C ASN A 105 12.47 5.64 4.42
N MET A 106 11.36 6.24 3.97
CA MET A 106 10.61 5.74 2.83
C MET A 106 11.46 5.69 1.56
N TYR A 107 12.20 6.76 1.24
CA TYR A 107 13.07 6.78 0.06
C TYR A 107 14.19 5.73 0.12
N THR A 108 14.71 5.43 1.31
CA THR A 108 15.86 4.54 1.49
C THR A 108 15.49 3.07 1.67
N VAL A 109 14.37 2.77 2.34
CA VAL A 109 13.93 1.40 2.66
C VAL A 109 12.91 0.88 1.66
N PHE A 110 12.12 1.78 1.06
CA PHE A 110 11.00 1.45 0.19
C PHE A 110 11.10 2.17 -1.17
N GLU A 111 12.32 2.22 -1.74
CA GLU A 111 12.64 2.92 -2.99
C GLU A 111 11.71 2.54 -4.15
N GLU A 112 11.44 1.24 -4.33
CA GLU A 112 10.52 0.76 -5.37
C GLU A 112 9.11 1.36 -5.26
N PHE A 113 8.67 1.70 -4.04
CA PHE A 113 7.35 2.29 -3.81
C PHE A 113 7.38 3.82 -3.95
N THR A 114 8.48 4.48 -3.61
CA THR A 114 8.61 5.93 -3.76
C THR A 114 8.77 6.33 -5.22
N GLU A 115 9.41 5.51 -6.05
CA GLU A 115 9.49 5.73 -7.51
C GLU A 115 8.12 5.77 -8.19
N MET A 116 7.13 5.04 -7.66
CA MET A 116 5.76 5.06 -8.18
C MET A 116 5.00 6.34 -7.83
N ILE A 117 5.46 7.13 -6.86
CA ILE A 117 4.79 8.34 -6.40
C ILE A 117 5.48 9.55 -7.01
N THR A 118 4.79 10.23 -7.91
CA THR A 118 5.28 11.50 -8.49
C THR A 118 5.05 12.65 -7.51
N ASN A 119 6.09 13.45 -7.28
CA ASN A 119 6.08 14.60 -6.37
C ASN A 119 5.85 14.25 -4.88
N LEU A 120 6.42 13.12 -4.42
CA LEU A 120 6.57 12.92 -2.98
C LEU A 120 7.52 14.03 -2.45
N PRO A 121 7.18 14.72 -1.33
CA PRO A 121 8.00 15.78 -0.77
C PRO A 121 9.35 15.29 -0.21
#